data_AF-A0A932P9D6-F1
#
_entry.id   AF-A0A932P9D6-F1
#
_cell.length_a   1.000
_cell.length_b   1.000
_cell.length_c   1.000
_cell.angle_alpha   90.00
_cell.angle_beta   90.00
_cell.angle_gamma   90.00
#
_symmetry.space_group_name_H-M   'P 1'
#
loop_
_entity.id
_entity.type
_entity.pdbx_description
1 polymer ?
#
loop_
_entity_poly.entity_id
_entity_poly.type
_entity_poly.pdbx_seq_one_letter_code
_entity_poly.pdbx_strand_id
1 'polypeptide(L)'
;MGVLVKEFFSYVPNASMERYTKHFNVVGQADSDACVATCVHMLLNDRGIQDTPDGYPNSQSVIRSILGDQSTGVLIASVPDCLAAYEVRSEFQNSVEIDLLLNLSQELPCLTSVSVGKDFHALLVDGFHHVEGRGTFVCIRDPLPVLMGSRYNVHVDTFTAVWTKRAVILHR
;
A
#
# COMPACT_ATOMS: atom_id res chain seq x y z
N MET A 1 6.37 -11.36 20.36
CA MET A 1 5.34 -11.48 19.29
C MET A 1 4.00 -11.18 19.93
N GLY A 2 3.27 -10.10 19.56
CA GLY A 2 1.86 -10.03 20.01
C GLY A 2 1.09 -8.71 20.09
N VAL A 3 1.55 -7.55 19.61
CA VAL A 3 0.78 -6.30 19.82
C VAL A 3 0.38 -5.56 18.53
N LEU A 4 0.89 -5.97 17.37
CA LEU A 4 1.04 -5.06 16.23
C LEU A 4 0.35 -5.50 14.93
N VAL A 5 -0.32 -6.66 14.93
CA VAL A 5 -1.25 -7.06 13.85
C VAL A 5 -2.69 -6.69 14.21
N LYS A 6 -2.89 -5.89 15.27
CA LYS A 6 -4.21 -5.65 15.83
C LYS A 6 -5.04 -4.62 15.08
N GLU A 7 -4.47 -3.66 14.37
CA GLU A 7 -5.32 -2.57 13.83
C GLU A 7 -6.16 -3.05 12.64
N PHE A 8 -5.59 -3.48 11.51
CA PHE A 8 -6.39 -4.00 10.38
C PHE A 8 -7.31 -5.18 10.78
N PHE A 9 -6.80 -6.13 11.56
CA PHE A 9 -7.55 -7.33 11.95
C PHE A 9 -8.57 -7.07 13.07
N SER A 10 -8.43 -5.99 13.85
CA SER A 10 -9.49 -5.59 14.81
C SER A 10 -10.74 -5.09 14.10
N TYR A 11 -10.59 -4.56 12.88
CA TYR A 11 -11.70 -4.08 12.06
C TYR A 11 -12.23 -5.14 11.10
N VAL A 12 -11.53 -6.26 10.92
CA VAL A 12 -12.01 -7.39 10.11
C VAL A 12 -12.08 -8.71 10.90
N PRO A 13 -13.27 -9.05 11.46
CA PRO A 13 -13.47 -10.36 12.05
C PRO A 13 -13.30 -11.46 10.98
N ASN A 14 -12.48 -12.48 11.28
CA ASN A 14 -12.15 -13.67 10.46
C ASN A 14 -10.95 -13.57 9.49
N ALA A 15 -10.12 -12.53 9.55
CA ALA A 15 -8.94 -12.49 8.70
C ALA A 15 -7.90 -13.57 9.12
N SER A 16 -7.61 -14.52 8.22
CA SER A 16 -6.63 -15.59 8.41
C SER A 16 -5.29 -15.22 7.77
N MET A 17 -4.21 -15.22 8.54
CA MET A 17 -2.87 -14.93 8.01
C MET A 17 -2.24 -16.15 7.34
N GLU A 18 -2.00 -16.05 6.03
CA GLU A 18 -1.13 -16.98 5.30
C GLU A 18 0.31 -16.44 5.18
N ARG A 19 1.26 -17.32 4.86
CA ARG A 19 2.67 -16.95 4.68
C ARG A 19 2.81 -16.04 3.45
N TYR A 20 3.23 -14.79 3.67
CA TYR A 20 3.57 -13.85 2.60
C TYR A 20 4.78 -14.36 1.80
N THR A 21 4.65 -14.42 0.47
CA THR A 21 5.60 -15.11 -0.42
C THR A 21 6.52 -14.19 -1.23
N LYS A 22 6.27 -12.87 -1.24
CA LYS A 22 7.07 -11.91 -2.00
C LYS A 22 8.26 -11.40 -1.18
N HIS A 23 9.33 -11.00 -1.86
CA HIS A 23 10.57 -10.50 -1.24
C HIS A 23 10.68 -8.99 -1.36
N PHE A 24 9.67 -8.28 -0.89
CA PHE A 24 9.69 -6.83 -0.80
C PHE A 24 10.06 -6.36 0.60
N ASN A 25 10.76 -5.22 0.66
CA ASN A 25 11.04 -4.55 1.93
C ASN A 25 9.76 -3.91 2.47
N VAL A 26 9.60 -3.96 3.78
CA VAL A 26 8.50 -3.35 4.52
C VAL A 26 9.05 -2.17 5.29
N VAL A 27 8.37 -1.03 5.19
CA VAL A 27 8.69 0.18 5.94
C VAL A 27 7.45 0.60 6.70
N GLY A 28 7.60 0.90 7.99
CA GLY A 28 6.53 1.44 8.80
C GLY A 28 6.34 2.94 8.62
N GLN A 29 5.11 3.42 8.76
CA GLN A 29 4.83 4.86 8.72
C GLN A 29 5.44 5.57 9.92
N ALA A 30 6.02 6.75 9.68
CA ALA A 30 6.65 7.53 10.74
C ALA A 30 5.63 8.07 11.76
N ASP A 31 4.48 8.54 11.26
CA ASP A 31 3.39 9.16 12.02
C ASP A 31 2.04 8.64 11.52
N SER A 32 0.93 8.95 12.22
CA SER A 32 -0.42 8.42 11.93
C SER A 32 -0.99 8.83 10.57
N ASP A 33 -0.50 9.92 9.98
CA ASP A 33 -0.95 10.48 8.70
C ASP A 33 -0.03 10.13 7.51
N ALA A 34 1.06 9.40 7.75
CA ALA A 34 2.10 9.18 6.76
C ALA A 34 1.89 7.96 5.84
N CYS A 35 0.77 7.24 5.94
CA CYS A 35 0.56 5.96 5.24
C CYS A 35 0.77 6.03 3.72
N VAL A 36 0.26 7.08 3.05
CA VAL A 36 0.47 7.29 1.60
C VAL A 36 1.95 7.50 1.28
N ALA A 37 2.62 8.36 2.04
CA ALA A 37 4.04 8.65 1.83
C ALA A 37 4.91 7.42 2.08
N THR A 38 4.57 6.59 3.07
CA THR A 38 5.25 5.31 3.32
C THR A 38 5.04 4.33 2.17
N CYS A 39 3.83 4.23 1.62
CA CYS A 39 3.57 3.41 0.44
C CYS A 39 4.42 3.88 -0.76
N VAL A 40 4.47 5.18 -1.03
CA VAL A 40 5.32 5.75 -2.10
C VAL A 40 6.80 5.43 -1.85
N HIS A 41 7.28 5.60 -0.62
CA HIS A 41 8.66 5.26 -0.25
C HIS A 41 8.96 3.78 -0.55
N MET A 42 8.08 2.86 -0.14
CA MET A 42 8.23 1.44 -0.47
C MET A 42 8.31 1.20 -1.99
N LEU A 43 7.44 1.85 -2.79
CA LEU A 43 7.44 1.71 -4.25
C LEU A 43 8.71 2.24 -4.93
N LEU A 44 9.29 3.34 -4.42
CA LEU A 44 10.55 3.90 -4.90
C LEU A 44 11.73 2.99 -4.54
N ASN A 45 11.75 2.47 -3.30
CA ASN A 45 12.77 1.52 -2.85
C ASN A 45 12.75 0.22 -3.67
N ASP A 46 11.57 -0.28 -4.03
CA ASP A 46 11.44 -1.46 -4.88
C ASP A 46 12.05 -1.25 -6.29
N ARG A 47 12.21 0.00 -6.72
CA ARG A 47 12.86 0.41 -7.98
C ARG A 47 14.32 0.81 -7.82
N GLY A 48 14.88 0.71 -6.61
CA GLY A 48 16.24 1.16 -6.32
C GLY A 48 16.42 2.68 -6.37
N ILE A 49 15.33 3.45 -6.34
CA ILE A 49 15.38 4.91 -6.25
C ILE A 49 15.58 5.25 -4.78
N GLN A 50 16.75 5.79 -4.43
CA GLN A 50 17.12 6.16 -3.05
C GLN A 50 17.26 7.67 -2.84
N ASP A 51 17.27 8.43 -3.94
CA ASP A 51 17.41 9.87 -3.91
C ASP A 51 16.32 10.52 -4.78
N THR A 52 16.05 11.77 -4.45
CA THR A 52 15.30 12.72 -5.28
C THR A 52 16.12 13.14 -6.49
N PRO A 53 15.48 13.73 -7.53
CA PRO A 53 16.20 14.23 -8.71
C PRO A 53 17.32 15.24 -8.39
N ASP A 54 17.19 15.97 -7.28
CA ASP A 54 18.17 16.94 -6.79
C ASP A 54 19.18 16.36 -5.78
N GLY A 55 19.18 15.04 -5.57
CA GLY A 55 20.21 14.31 -4.84
C GLY A 55 20.03 14.23 -3.32
N TYR A 56 18.84 14.58 -2.80
CA TYR A 56 18.51 14.34 -1.38
C TYR A 56 17.92 12.94 -1.18
N PRO A 57 18.21 12.27 -0.05
CA PRO A 57 17.60 10.99 0.27
C PRO A 57 16.07 11.06 0.25
N ASN A 58 15.43 10.10 -0.41
CA ASN A 58 13.96 10.03 -0.51
C ASN A 58 13.32 9.49 0.78
N SER A 59 13.25 10.34 1.80
CA SER A 59 12.59 10.03 3.07
C SER A 59 11.08 10.22 3.00
N GLN A 60 10.35 9.67 4.00
CA GLN A 60 8.90 9.90 4.09
C GLN A 60 8.56 11.40 4.23
N SER A 61 9.39 12.21 4.90
CA SER A 61 9.13 13.65 5.03
C SER A 61 9.29 14.40 3.71
N VAL A 62 10.27 14.02 2.89
CA VAL A 62 10.46 14.58 1.55
C VAL A 62 9.28 14.21 0.66
N ILE A 63 8.86 12.95 0.68
CA ILE A 63 7.71 12.47 -0.09
C ILE A 63 6.42 13.19 0.34
N ARG A 64 6.20 13.38 1.65
CA ARG A 64 5.08 14.18 2.18
C ARG A 64 5.11 15.61 1.63
N SER A 65 6.28 16.25 1.60
CA SER A 65 6.42 17.59 1.03
C SER A 65 6.03 17.64 -0.45
N ILE A 66 6.39 16.63 -1.24
CA ILE A 66 6.04 16.54 -2.67
C ILE A 66 4.54 16.29 -2.86
N LEU A 67 3.96 15.43 -2.03
CA LEU A 67 2.53 15.13 -2.03
C LEU A 67 1.66 16.33 -1.61
N GLY A 68 2.27 17.44 -1.19
CA GLY A 68 1.58 18.65 -0.76
C GLY A 68 0.86 18.46 0.57
N ASP A 69 1.46 17.67 1.47
CA ASP A 69 0.79 17.13 2.64
C ASP A 69 0.10 18.18 3.51
N GLN A 70 -1.13 17.83 3.88
CA GLN A 70 -2.02 18.61 4.74
C GLN A 70 -1.93 18.00 6.13
N SER A 71 -2.24 18.77 7.19
CA SER A 71 -2.22 18.27 8.58
C SER A 71 -3.17 17.09 8.88
N THR A 72 -3.88 16.56 7.88
CA THR A 72 -4.88 15.49 7.96
C THR A 72 -4.56 14.29 7.05
N GLY A 73 -3.37 14.23 6.47
CA GLY A 73 -2.96 13.18 5.54
C GLY A 73 -3.25 13.48 4.07
N VAL A 74 -2.88 12.53 3.20
CA VAL A 74 -2.84 12.70 1.74
C VAL A 74 -3.86 11.81 1.02
N LEU A 75 -4.42 12.31 -0.08
CA LEU A 75 -5.23 11.51 -1.00
C LEU A 75 -4.34 10.68 -1.93
N ILE A 76 -4.64 9.38 -2.10
CA ILE A 76 -3.89 8.53 -3.04
C ILE A 76 -3.97 9.01 -4.49
N ALA A 77 -4.94 9.87 -4.83
CA ALA A 77 -5.07 10.50 -6.13
C ALA A 77 -3.91 11.45 -6.48
N SER A 78 -3.18 11.97 -5.49
CA SER A 78 -2.00 12.83 -5.68
C SER A 78 -0.71 12.04 -5.93
N VAL A 79 -0.73 10.72 -5.75
CA VAL A 79 0.45 9.87 -5.88
C VAL A 79 1.05 9.88 -7.29
N PRO A 80 0.28 9.85 -8.39
CA PRO A 80 0.86 9.88 -9.73
C PRO A 80 1.76 11.08 -9.98
N ASP A 81 1.35 12.27 -9.55
CA ASP A 81 2.15 13.49 -9.68
C ASP A 81 3.44 13.41 -8.85
N CYS A 82 3.35 12.85 -7.64
CA CYS A 82 4.53 12.61 -6.81
C CYS A 82 5.49 11.61 -7.46
N LEU A 83 4.99 10.49 -7.98
CA LEU A 83 5.80 9.48 -8.67
C LEU A 83 6.40 10.01 -9.98
N ALA A 84 5.70 10.88 -10.69
CA ALA A 84 6.22 11.54 -11.88
C ALA A 84 7.45 12.40 -11.60
N ALA A 85 7.56 13.00 -10.40
CA ALA A 85 8.77 13.69 -9.96
C ALA A 85 9.99 12.76 -9.86
N TYR A 86 9.79 11.45 -9.74
CA TYR A 86 10.84 10.42 -9.75
C TYR A 86 10.91 9.67 -11.09
N GLU A 87 10.31 10.22 -12.16
CA GLU A 87 10.22 9.58 -13.48
C GLU A 87 9.47 8.22 -13.47
N VAL A 88 8.68 7.95 -12.43
CA VAL A 88 7.88 6.74 -12.30
C VAL A 88 6.50 6.98 -12.89
N ARG A 89 6.20 6.29 -14.00
CA ARG A 89 4.90 6.34 -14.65
C ARG A 89 3.84 5.59 -13.84
N SER A 90 2.73 6.26 -13.60
CA SER A 90 1.58 5.68 -12.90
C SER A 90 0.31 6.44 -13.22
N GLU A 91 -0.84 5.85 -12.91
CA GLU A 91 -2.15 6.47 -13.03
C GLU A 91 -3.01 6.19 -11.80
N PHE A 92 -3.87 7.15 -11.45
CA PHE A 92 -4.90 6.95 -10.45
C PHE A 92 -6.20 6.48 -11.12
N GLN A 93 -6.79 5.41 -10.60
CA GLN A 93 -8.09 4.93 -11.02
C GLN A 93 -9.09 4.93 -9.86
N ASN A 94 -10.29 5.44 -10.15
CA ASN A 94 -11.42 5.47 -9.25
C ASN A 94 -12.47 4.47 -9.77
N SER A 95 -12.78 3.43 -8.99
CA SER A 95 -13.65 2.29 -9.37
C SER A 95 -12.93 1.17 -10.15
N VAL A 96 -11.82 0.69 -9.61
CA VAL A 96 -11.12 -0.50 -10.12
C VAL A 96 -11.88 -1.76 -9.71
N GLU A 97 -12.02 -2.71 -10.64
CA GLU A 97 -12.56 -4.04 -10.34
C GLU A 97 -11.48 -4.94 -9.72
N ILE A 98 -11.89 -5.84 -8.82
CA ILE A 98 -10.94 -6.64 -8.04
C ILE A 98 -10.04 -7.49 -8.95
N ASP A 99 -10.61 -8.11 -9.99
CA ASP A 99 -9.85 -8.94 -10.92
C ASP A 99 -8.78 -8.13 -11.66
N LEU A 100 -9.07 -6.87 -12.00
CA LEU A 100 -8.11 -5.97 -12.63
C LEU A 100 -6.98 -5.61 -11.66
N LEU A 101 -7.30 -5.24 -10.43
CA LEU A 101 -6.30 -4.96 -9.39
C LEU A 101 -5.37 -6.16 -9.19
N LEU A 102 -5.96 -7.35 -9.05
CA LEU A 102 -5.22 -8.59 -8.83
C LEU A 102 -4.29 -8.91 -10.01
N ASN A 103 -4.77 -8.78 -11.24
CA ASN A 103 -3.97 -9.01 -12.44
C ASN A 103 -2.80 -8.02 -12.54
N LEU A 104 -3.03 -6.72 -12.32
CA LEU A 104 -1.99 -5.70 -12.37
C LEU A 104 -0.94 -5.89 -11.27
N SER A 105 -1.39 -6.26 -10.06
CA SER A 105 -0.51 -6.50 -8.90
C SER A 105 0.44 -7.69 -9.05
N GLN A 106 0.22 -8.57 -10.03
CA GLN A 106 1.16 -9.66 -10.32
C GLN A 106 2.46 -9.16 -10.96
N GLU A 107 2.40 -8.06 -11.72
CA GLU A 107 3.57 -7.49 -12.37
C GLU A 107 4.27 -6.46 -11.49
N LEU A 108 3.52 -5.51 -10.95
CA LEU A 108 4.02 -4.40 -10.14
C LEU A 108 3.05 -4.15 -8.98
N PRO A 109 3.54 -3.81 -7.77
CA PRO A 109 2.67 -3.48 -6.66
C PRO A 109 1.69 -2.34 -6.98
N CYS A 110 0.46 -2.46 -6.52
CA CYS A 110 -0.56 -1.42 -6.64
C CYS A 110 -0.75 -0.73 -5.29
N LEU A 111 -0.70 0.61 -5.25
CA LEU A 111 -1.07 1.35 -4.04
C LEU A 111 -2.58 1.54 -4.03
N THR A 112 -3.23 1.24 -2.92
CA THR A 112 -4.69 1.27 -2.81
C THR A 112 -5.12 1.85 -1.48
N SER A 113 -6.41 2.20 -1.37
CA SER A 113 -7.01 2.69 -0.12
C SER A 113 -8.11 1.77 0.39
N VAL A 114 -8.12 1.54 1.70
CA VAL A 114 -9.15 0.79 2.42
C VAL A 114 -9.83 1.69 3.48
N SER A 115 -11.08 1.36 3.81
CA SER A 115 -11.82 1.98 4.91
C SER A 115 -11.47 1.29 6.23
N VAL A 116 -11.06 2.06 7.22
CA VAL A 116 -10.72 1.59 8.58
C VAL A 116 -11.57 2.37 9.57
N GLY A 117 -12.72 1.80 9.96
CA GLY A 117 -13.69 2.52 10.78
C GLY A 117 -14.28 3.71 10.03
N LYS A 118 -14.01 4.93 10.51
CA LYS A 118 -14.43 6.20 9.87
C LYS A 118 -13.34 6.84 9.00
N ASP A 119 -12.14 6.27 9.03
CA ASP A 119 -10.96 6.82 8.36
C ASP A 119 -10.57 5.96 7.15
N PHE A 120 -9.59 6.45 6.39
CA PHE A 120 -9.01 5.74 5.26
C PHE A 120 -7.55 5.43 5.52
N HIS A 121 -7.11 4.29 5.02
CA HIS A 121 -5.73 3.86 5.11
C HIS A 121 -5.18 3.46 3.76
N ALA A 122 -3.90 3.73 3.51
CA ALA A 122 -3.22 3.35 2.28
C ALA A 122 -2.37 2.08 2.50
N LEU A 123 -2.42 1.17 1.54
CA LEU A 123 -1.66 -0.07 1.56
C LEU A 123 -1.16 -0.42 0.16
N LEU A 124 -0.18 -1.32 0.07
CA LEU A 124 0.28 -1.89 -1.19
C LEU A 124 -0.27 -3.31 -1.36
N VAL A 125 -0.78 -3.61 -2.55
CA VAL A 125 -1.11 -4.96 -2.99
C VAL A 125 0.00 -5.46 -3.89
N ASP A 126 0.74 -6.46 -3.42
CA ASP A 126 1.93 -7.00 -4.09
C ASP A 126 1.65 -8.25 -4.93
N GLY A 127 0.37 -8.60 -5.08
CA GLY A 127 -0.10 -9.77 -5.80
C GLY A 127 -1.18 -10.53 -5.04
N PHE A 128 -1.44 -11.73 -5.52
CA PHE A 128 -2.30 -12.70 -4.86
C PHE A 128 -1.78 -14.12 -5.07
N HIS A 129 -2.31 -15.06 -4.29
CA HIS A 129 -2.12 -16.49 -4.50
C HIS A 129 -3.42 -17.24 -4.22
N HIS A 130 -3.56 -18.40 -4.85
CA HIS A 130 -4.67 -19.30 -4.61
C HIS A 130 -4.21 -20.42 -3.68
N VAL A 131 -5.00 -20.71 -2.65
CA VAL A 131 -4.80 -21.84 -1.75
C VAL A 131 -5.93 -22.83 -2.00
N GLU A 132 -5.55 -24.04 -2.45
CA GLU A 132 -6.51 -25.10 -2.76
C GLU A 132 -7.42 -25.39 -1.56
N GLY A 133 -8.74 -25.43 -1.81
CA GLY A 133 -9.76 -25.61 -0.78
C GLY A 133 -9.99 -24.41 0.16
N ARG A 134 -9.25 -23.31 0.00
CA ARG A 134 -9.36 -22.10 0.86
C ARG A 134 -9.56 -20.79 0.11
N GLY A 135 -9.38 -20.77 -1.21
CA GLY A 135 -9.69 -19.61 -2.04
C GLY A 135 -8.50 -18.70 -2.30
N THR A 136 -8.78 -17.44 -2.63
CA THR A 136 -7.80 -16.46 -3.09
C THR A 136 -7.40 -15.52 -1.97
N PHE A 137 -6.10 -15.30 -1.82
CA PHE A 137 -5.52 -14.44 -0.79
C PHE A 137 -4.70 -13.32 -1.43
N VAL A 138 -4.98 -12.09 -1.02
CA VAL A 138 -4.29 -10.87 -1.43
C VAL A 138 -3.06 -10.67 -0.56
N CYS A 139 -1.91 -10.44 -1.18
CA CYS A 139 -0.65 -10.17 -0.50
C CYS A 139 -0.53 -8.67 -0.24
N ILE A 140 -0.53 -8.26 1.03
CA ILE A 140 -0.55 -6.86 1.44
C ILE A 140 0.77 -6.47 2.11
N ARG A 141 1.30 -5.31 1.73
CA ARG A 141 2.26 -4.52 2.50
C ARG A 141 1.55 -3.32 3.09
N ASP A 142 1.66 -3.21 4.41
CA ASP A 142 0.92 -2.24 5.21
C ASP A 142 1.91 -1.33 5.93
N PRO A 143 1.83 0.01 5.76
CA PRO A 143 2.60 0.97 6.54
C PRO A 143 2.38 0.83 8.06
N LEU A 144 1.27 0.25 8.49
CA LEU A 144 1.02 -0.05 9.89
C LEU A 144 1.65 -1.38 10.31
N PRO A 145 2.14 -1.45 11.56
CA PRO A 145 2.09 -0.36 12.55
C PRO A 145 3.17 0.70 12.39
N VAL A 146 2.93 1.85 13.02
CA VAL A 146 3.88 2.96 13.11
C VAL A 146 5.29 2.45 13.44
N LEU A 147 6.27 2.92 12.67
CA LEU A 147 7.71 2.59 12.70
C LEU A 147 8.10 1.14 12.37
N MET A 148 7.15 0.22 12.24
CA MET A 148 7.44 -1.19 11.98
C MET A 148 6.94 -1.67 10.63
N GLY A 149 5.74 -1.24 10.23
CA GLY A 149 5.02 -1.77 9.10
C GLY A 149 4.68 -3.25 9.29
N SER A 150 3.95 -3.80 8.33
CA SER A 150 3.67 -5.22 8.31
C SER A 150 3.45 -5.72 6.89
N ARG A 151 3.50 -7.04 6.75
CA ARG A 151 3.10 -7.74 5.53
C ARG A 151 2.30 -8.96 5.92
N TYR A 152 1.19 -9.17 5.23
CA TYR A 152 0.27 -10.25 5.54
C TYR A 152 -0.54 -10.62 4.31
N ASN A 153 -1.16 -11.78 4.39
CA ASN A 153 -2.11 -12.23 3.39
C ASN A 153 -3.51 -12.18 3.99
N VAL A 154 -4.49 -11.83 3.17
CA VAL A 154 -5.89 -11.78 3.60
C VAL A 154 -6.80 -12.33 2.51
N HIS A 155 -7.90 -12.98 2.90
CA HIS A 155 -8.85 -13.51 1.92
C HIS A 155 -9.41 -12.38 1.05
N VAL A 156 -9.61 -12.64 -0.24
CA VAL A 156 -10.06 -11.61 -1.19
C VAL A 156 -11.38 -10.97 -0.76
N ASP A 157 -12.33 -11.76 -0.26
CA ASP A 157 -13.62 -11.23 0.22
C ASP A 157 -13.45 -10.24 1.38
N THR A 158 -12.55 -10.55 2.32
CA THR A 158 -12.21 -9.64 3.42
C THR A 158 -11.62 -8.34 2.90
N PHE A 159 -10.67 -8.43 1.96
CA PHE A 159 -10.06 -7.25 1.37
C PHE A 159 -11.09 -6.41 0.63
N THR A 160 -11.91 -7.03 -0.22
CA THR A 160 -12.96 -6.36 -1.00
C THR A 160 -14.01 -5.68 -0.13
N ALA A 161 -14.32 -6.24 1.06
CA ALA A 161 -15.28 -5.64 1.99
C ALA A 161 -14.83 -4.27 2.53
N VAL A 162 -13.52 -4.03 2.64
CA VAL A 162 -12.96 -2.77 3.14
C VAL A 162 -12.32 -1.91 2.06
N TRP A 163 -12.06 -2.48 0.87
CA TRP A 163 -11.42 -1.77 -0.22
C TRP A 163 -12.31 -0.67 -0.82
N THR A 164 -11.75 0.52 -0.99
CA THR A 164 -12.48 1.68 -1.54
C THR A 164 -12.64 1.65 -3.06
N LYS A 165 -12.15 0.59 -3.73
CA LYS A 165 -12.06 0.47 -5.20
C LYS A 165 -11.18 1.53 -5.86
N ARG A 166 -10.31 2.19 -5.09
CA ARG A 166 -9.37 3.20 -5.58
C ARG A 166 -7.98 2.63 -5.56
N ALA A 167 -7.24 2.80 -6.65
CA ALA A 167 -5.86 2.36 -6.74
C ALA A 167 -5.01 3.30 -7.59
N VAL A 168 -3.71 3.26 -7.34
CA VAL A 168 -2.67 3.82 -8.18
C VAL A 168 -1.96 2.64 -8.83
N ILE A 169 -1.98 2.64 -10.15
CA ILE A 169 -1.44 1.57 -10.99
C ILE A 169 -0.11 2.05 -11.55
N LEU A 170 0.92 1.23 -11.41
CA LEU A 170 2.25 1.53 -11.93
C LEU A 170 2.39 0.99 -13.35
N HIS A 171 3.10 1.74 -14.19
CA HIS A 171 3.45 1.29 -15.54
C HIS A 171 4.94 0.91 -15.60
N ARG A 172 5.26 0.09 -16.61
CA ARG A 172 6.65 -0.23 -16.97
C ARG A 172 7.30 0.93 -17.72
#